data_AF-A0A2U9IN26-F1
#
_entry.id   AF-A0A2U9IN26-F1
#
_cell.length_a   1.000
_cell.length_b   1.000
_cell.length_c   1.000
_cell.angle_alpha   90.00
_cell.angle_beta   90.00
_cell.angle_gamma   90.00
#
_symmetry.space_group_name_H-M   'P 1'
#
loop_
_entity.id
_entity.type
_entity.pdbx_description
1 polymer ?
#
loop_
_entity_poly.entity_id
_entity_poly.type
_entity_poly.pdbx_seq_one_letter_code
_entity_poly.pdbx_strand_id
1 'polypeptide(L)'
;MMYNLLDLCSKAKSIGYLGSYTREDYVEGISDINVFAISEEKSLVLELGSYGLSPVVISEDLFRNLCSKGDPICYYILYDSKVICGELPKVDFLITDYTCQRLEKSAKSYLKLSYEAYYRQDEIGALVNAVRALRSLIQFKACKNKKERIPISDSELENVCKELNLNYCDSLSDLLHLKKHKLPITLFSINKIYDIINSEIGLEFPKGGMHE
;
A
#
# COMPACT_ATOMS: atom_id res chain seq x y z
N MET A 1 -17.13 -11.79 -15.33
CA MET A 1 -16.31 -12.43 -16.38
C MET A 1 -14.87 -12.34 -15.87
N MET A 2 -14.22 -13.46 -15.58
CA MET A 2 -12.86 -13.46 -15.02
C MET A 2 -11.89 -13.37 -16.20
N TYR A 3 -11.34 -12.19 -16.45
CA TYR A 3 -10.42 -11.98 -17.56
C TYR A 3 -9.14 -12.79 -17.34
N ASN A 4 -8.72 -13.53 -18.36
CA ASN A 4 -7.57 -14.42 -18.27
C ASN A 4 -6.28 -13.63 -18.48
N LEU A 5 -5.55 -13.35 -17.40
CA LEU A 5 -4.25 -12.69 -17.49
C LEU A 5 -3.25 -13.47 -18.38
N LEU A 6 -3.48 -14.76 -18.61
CA LEU A 6 -2.63 -15.58 -19.47
C LEU A 6 -2.56 -15.06 -20.91
N ASP A 7 -3.61 -14.41 -21.40
CA ASP A 7 -3.67 -13.89 -22.78
C ASP A 7 -2.68 -12.73 -23.00
N LEU A 8 -2.29 -12.06 -21.90
CA LEU A 8 -1.35 -10.94 -21.92
C LEU A 8 0.10 -11.36 -21.67
N CYS A 9 0.36 -12.63 -21.38
CA CYS A 9 1.71 -13.11 -21.04
C CYS A 9 2.73 -12.98 -22.18
N SER A 10 2.29 -12.97 -23.43
CA SER A 10 3.17 -12.74 -24.58
C SER A 10 3.71 -11.31 -24.65
N LYS A 11 3.06 -10.36 -23.95
CA LYS A 11 3.39 -8.93 -23.97
C LYS A 11 4.26 -8.49 -22.80
N ALA A 12 4.60 -9.38 -21.87
CA ALA A 12 5.35 -9.05 -20.67
C ALA A 12 6.35 -10.15 -20.31
N LYS A 13 7.47 -9.76 -19.70
CA LYS A 13 8.43 -10.71 -19.14
C LYS A 13 7.88 -11.43 -17.92
N SER A 14 7.00 -10.75 -17.17
CA SER A 14 6.25 -11.34 -16.06
C SER A 14 4.97 -10.57 -15.80
N ILE A 15 3.90 -11.27 -15.43
CA ILE A 15 2.64 -10.69 -14.95
C ILE A 15 2.26 -11.40 -13.66
N GLY A 16 1.75 -10.66 -12.68
CA GLY A 16 1.23 -11.25 -11.45
C GLY A 16 0.36 -10.31 -10.65
N TYR A 17 -0.32 -10.87 -9.65
CA TYR A 17 -1.03 -10.07 -8.65
C TYR A 17 -0.06 -9.62 -7.56
N LEU A 18 -0.34 -8.48 -6.94
CA LEU A 18 0.39 -8.01 -5.76
C LEU A 18 -0.57 -7.47 -4.69
N GLY A 19 -0.07 -7.36 -3.46
CA GLY A 19 -0.86 -6.82 -2.36
C GLY A 19 -1.83 -7.84 -1.78
N SER A 20 -2.84 -7.32 -1.07
CA SER A 20 -3.75 -8.14 -0.25
C SER A 20 -4.48 -9.23 -1.02
N TYR A 21 -4.72 -9.06 -2.32
CA TYR A 21 -5.35 -10.11 -3.15
C TYR A 21 -4.59 -11.44 -3.16
N THR A 22 -3.29 -11.42 -2.82
CA THR A 22 -2.46 -12.64 -2.71
C THR A 22 -2.44 -13.23 -1.29
N ARG A 23 -3.17 -12.63 -0.35
CA ARG A 23 -3.12 -12.90 1.09
C ARG A 23 -4.51 -13.06 1.70
N GLU A 24 -4.55 -13.49 2.96
CA GLU A 24 -5.80 -13.68 3.72
C GLU A 24 -6.45 -12.36 4.18
N ASP A 25 -5.72 -11.23 4.10
CA ASP A 25 -6.19 -9.90 4.51
C ASP A 25 -6.91 -9.11 3.41
N TYR A 26 -7.25 -9.79 2.30
CA TYR A 26 -8.14 -9.29 1.26
C TYR A 26 -9.57 -9.18 1.75
N VAL A 27 -10.21 -8.04 1.48
CA VAL A 27 -11.63 -7.83 1.74
C VAL A 27 -12.32 -7.44 0.45
N GLU A 28 -13.17 -8.32 -0.07
CA GLU A 28 -13.90 -8.11 -1.32
C GLU A 28 -14.78 -6.85 -1.26
N GLY A 29 -14.71 -6.03 -2.31
CA GLY A 29 -15.43 -4.75 -2.40
C GLY A 29 -14.81 -3.61 -1.59
N ILE A 30 -13.70 -3.85 -0.87
CA ILE A 30 -12.94 -2.81 -0.14
C ILE A 30 -11.49 -2.76 -0.64
N SER A 31 -10.87 -3.92 -0.88
CA SER A 31 -9.48 -4.02 -1.33
C SER A 31 -9.40 -3.98 -2.84
N ASP A 32 -8.51 -3.13 -3.37
CA ASP A 32 -8.16 -3.13 -4.79
C ASP A 32 -7.46 -4.44 -5.19
N ILE A 33 -7.73 -4.91 -6.41
CA ILE A 33 -6.98 -6.01 -7.03
C ILE A 33 -5.83 -5.41 -7.82
N ASN A 34 -4.65 -5.38 -7.20
CA ASN A 34 -3.44 -4.83 -7.82
C ASN A 34 -2.76 -5.90 -8.69
N VAL A 35 -2.30 -5.47 -9.86
CA VAL A 35 -1.60 -6.32 -10.83
C VAL A 35 -0.32 -5.62 -11.26
N PHE A 36 0.77 -6.36 -11.41
CA PHE A 36 2.00 -5.85 -12.01
C PHE A 36 2.27 -6.53 -13.34
N ALA A 37 2.97 -5.80 -14.22
CA ALA A 37 3.62 -6.37 -15.38
C ALA A 37 5.04 -5.79 -15.52
N ILE A 38 6.02 -6.66 -15.73
CA ILE A 38 7.37 -6.25 -16.14
C ILE A 38 7.41 -6.28 -17.66
N SER A 39 7.31 -5.09 -18.27
CA SER A 39 7.21 -4.94 -19.72
C SER A 39 7.66 -3.56 -20.19
N GLU A 40 8.16 -3.49 -21.43
CA GLU A 40 8.37 -2.22 -22.16
C GLU A 40 7.06 -1.72 -22.81
N GLU A 41 6.06 -2.58 -22.95
CA GLU A 41 4.79 -2.28 -23.60
C GLU A 41 3.84 -1.54 -22.65
N LYS A 42 3.87 -0.20 -22.70
CA LYS A 42 3.05 0.66 -21.83
C LYS A 42 1.53 0.54 -22.06
N SER A 43 1.09 0.07 -23.23
CA SER A 43 -0.34 -0.19 -23.52
C SER A 43 -0.96 -1.19 -22.55
N LEU A 44 -0.17 -2.08 -21.96
CA LEU A 44 -0.62 -3.02 -20.94
C LEU A 44 -1.29 -2.35 -19.74
N VAL A 45 -0.95 -1.10 -19.42
CA VAL A 45 -1.62 -0.35 -18.35
C VAL A 45 -3.12 -0.23 -18.65
N LEU A 46 -3.48 0.12 -19.89
CA LEU A 46 -4.87 0.31 -20.28
C LEU A 46 -5.60 -1.04 -20.40
N GLU A 47 -4.92 -2.06 -20.94
CA GLU A 47 -5.51 -3.40 -21.10
C GLU A 47 -5.81 -4.03 -19.73
N LEU A 48 -4.86 -4.02 -18.81
CA LEU A 48 -5.05 -4.52 -17.44
C LEU A 48 -6.10 -3.69 -16.69
N GLY A 49 -6.08 -2.36 -16.86
CA GLY A 49 -7.08 -1.47 -16.28
C GLY A 49 -8.50 -1.74 -16.80
N SER A 50 -8.65 -2.13 -18.07
CA SER A 50 -9.95 -2.49 -18.67
C SER A 50 -10.59 -3.72 -18.02
N TYR A 51 -9.79 -4.54 -17.33
CA TYR A 51 -10.26 -5.70 -16.56
C TYR A 51 -10.75 -5.32 -15.14
N GLY A 52 -10.76 -4.03 -14.80
CA GLY A 52 -11.09 -3.55 -13.46
C GLY A 52 -9.97 -3.78 -12.44
N LEU A 53 -8.74 -4.03 -12.91
CA LEU A 53 -7.56 -4.19 -12.07
C LEU A 53 -6.89 -2.83 -11.86
N SER A 54 -6.05 -2.74 -10.82
CA SER A 54 -5.17 -1.60 -10.58
C SER A 54 -3.74 -1.91 -11.05
N PRO A 55 -3.33 -1.48 -12.26
CA PRO A 55 -2.11 -1.94 -12.90
C PRO A 55 -0.87 -1.12 -12.52
N VAL A 56 0.25 -1.84 -12.42
CA VAL A 56 1.61 -1.30 -12.33
C VAL A 56 2.45 -1.91 -13.44
N VAL A 57 2.70 -1.16 -14.51
CA VAL A 57 3.55 -1.61 -15.63
C VAL A 57 4.88 -0.90 -15.57
N ILE A 58 5.96 -1.67 -15.44
CA ILE A 58 7.32 -1.16 -15.21
C ILE A 58 8.28 -1.91 -16.13
N SER A 59 9.20 -1.21 -16.79
CA SER A 59 10.27 -1.85 -17.56
C SER A 59 11.24 -2.62 -16.66
N GLU A 60 11.94 -3.61 -17.19
CA GLU A 60 12.91 -4.36 -16.37
C GLU A 60 14.00 -3.43 -15.80
N ASP A 61 14.54 -2.53 -16.62
CA ASP A 61 15.60 -1.60 -16.19
C ASP A 61 15.12 -0.66 -15.09
N LEU A 62 13.88 -0.16 -15.19
CA LEU A 62 13.30 0.68 -14.15
C LEU A 62 13.03 -0.13 -12.88
N PHE A 63 12.55 -1.37 -13.01
CA PHE A 63 12.35 -2.25 -11.85
C PHE A 63 13.66 -2.49 -11.10
N ARG A 64 14.74 -2.86 -11.80
CA ARG A 64 16.08 -3.04 -11.21
C ARG A 64 16.56 -1.77 -10.50
N ASN A 65 16.37 -0.61 -11.13
CA ASN A 65 16.71 0.70 -10.55
C ASN A 65 15.92 0.97 -9.26
N LEU A 66 14.59 0.75 -9.27
CA LEU A 66 13.73 0.90 -8.10
C LEU A 66 14.16 0.00 -6.95
N CYS A 67 14.51 -1.26 -7.22
CA CYS A 67 15.02 -2.18 -6.21
C CYS A 67 16.33 -1.70 -5.59
N SER A 68 17.29 -1.25 -6.42
CA SER A 68 18.58 -0.74 -5.96
C SER A 68 18.46 0.54 -5.12
N LYS A 69 17.49 1.40 -5.44
CA LYS A 69 17.19 2.62 -4.68
C LYS A 69 16.43 2.32 -3.39
N GLY A 70 15.82 1.15 -3.27
CA GLY A 70 14.94 0.80 -2.16
C GLY A 70 13.54 1.39 -2.28
N ASP A 71 12.98 1.55 -3.48
CA ASP A 71 11.58 1.98 -3.62
C ASP A 71 10.61 0.86 -3.16
N PRO A 72 9.68 1.12 -2.22
CA PRO A 72 8.79 0.10 -1.68
C PRO A 72 8.00 -0.71 -2.71
N ILE A 73 7.71 -0.16 -3.89
CA ILE A 73 6.99 -0.92 -4.93
C ILE A 73 7.76 -2.16 -5.39
N CYS A 74 9.10 -2.08 -5.45
CA CYS A 74 9.91 -3.26 -5.77
C CYS A 74 9.79 -4.31 -4.65
N TYR A 75 9.85 -3.89 -3.39
CA TYR A 75 9.69 -4.79 -2.25
C TYR A 75 8.36 -5.54 -2.31
N TYR A 76 7.26 -4.86 -2.61
CA TYR A 76 5.95 -5.51 -2.76
C TYR A 76 5.91 -6.47 -3.96
N ILE A 77 6.51 -6.15 -5.09
CA ILE A 77 6.56 -7.06 -6.23
C ILE A 77 7.42 -8.30 -5.92
N LEU A 78 8.53 -8.17 -5.18
CA LEU A 78 9.41 -9.29 -4.85
C LEU A 78 8.86 -10.21 -3.75
N TYR A 79 8.23 -9.64 -2.72
CA TYR A 79 7.89 -10.37 -1.49
C TYR A 79 6.40 -10.45 -1.20
N ASP A 80 5.57 -9.75 -1.97
CA ASP A 80 4.12 -9.64 -1.77
C ASP A 80 3.34 -9.83 -3.08
N SER A 81 3.82 -10.77 -3.90
CA SER A 81 3.24 -11.02 -5.20
C SER A 81 3.06 -12.50 -5.50
N LYS A 82 2.12 -12.77 -6.41
CA LYS A 82 1.89 -14.08 -7.00
C LYS A 82 2.02 -13.96 -8.52
N VAL A 83 3.15 -14.42 -9.03
CA VAL A 83 3.42 -14.48 -10.48
C VAL A 83 2.45 -15.46 -11.13
N ILE A 84 1.79 -15.02 -12.20
CA ILE A 84 0.88 -15.83 -13.03
C ILE A 84 1.63 -16.39 -14.24
N CYS A 85 2.53 -15.59 -14.83
CA CYS A 85 3.39 -16.04 -15.92
C CYS A 85 4.70 -15.27 -15.97
N GLY A 86 5.68 -15.90 -16.62
CA GLY A 86 7.04 -15.37 -16.73
C GLY A 86 7.82 -15.49 -15.43
N GLU A 87 8.93 -14.75 -15.35
CA GLU A 87 9.81 -14.74 -14.18
C GLU A 87 10.19 -13.31 -13.81
N LEU A 88 10.22 -13.03 -12.51
CA LEU A 88 10.72 -11.74 -12.02
C LEU A 88 12.22 -11.61 -12.33
N PRO A 89 12.70 -10.41 -12.68
CA PRO A 89 14.13 -10.15 -12.81
C PRO A 89 14.87 -10.55 -11.54
N LYS A 90 16.01 -11.23 -11.68
CA LYS A 90 16.88 -11.55 -10.53
C LYS A 90 17.52 -10.27 -10.00
N VAL A 91 16.97 -9.75 -8.92
CA VAL A 91 17.45 -8.59 -8.16
C VAL A 91 17.14 -8.74 -6.69
N ASP A 92 18.01 -8.17 -5.86
CA ASP A 92 17.78 -8.03 -4.43
C ASP A 92 17.20 -6.65 -4.12
N PHE A 93 16.42 -6.59 -3.05
CA PHE A 93 15.95 -5.33 -2.49
C PHE A 93 16.87 -4.86 -1.36
N LEU A 94 17.24 -3.59 -1.39
CA LEU A 94 17.99 -2.95 -0.30
C LEU A 94 17.09 -1.94 0.40
N ILE A 95 16.93 -2.08 1.71
CA ILE A 95 16.32 -1.02 2.53
C ILE A 95 17.33 0.13 2.61
N THR A 96 16.91 1.31 2.17
CA THR A 96 17.73 2.53 2.17
C THR A 96 17.00 3.67 2.90
N ASP A 97 17.70 4.79 3.13
CA ASP A 97 17.04 6.01 3.62
C ASP A 97 15.92 6.48 2.68
N TYR A 98 16.06 6.24 1.38
CA TYR A 98 15.02 6.52 0.39
C TYR A 98 13.78 5.66 0.65
N THR A 99 13.92 4.38 1.04
CA THR A 99 12.79 3.54 1.47
C THR A 99 12.01 4.19 2.61
N CYS A 100 12.70 4.60 3.68
CA CYS A 100 12.04 5.17 4.84
C CYS A 100 11.37 6.50 4.48
N GLN A 101 12.02 7.37 3.69
CA GLN A 101 11.43 8.64 3.23
C GLN A 101 10.17 8.43 2.38
N ARG A 102 10.15 7.40 1.52
CA ARG A 102 8.97 7.07 0.71
C ARG A 102 7.82 6.61 1.58
N LEU A 103 8.06 5.76 2.58
CA LEU A 103 7.04 5.30 3.53
C LEU A 103 6.49 6.45 4.39
N GLU A 104 7.35 7.35 4.86
CA GLU A 104 6.95 8.57 5.57
C GLU A 104 6.01 9.43 4.73
N LYS A 105 6.41 9.74 3.48
CA LYS A 105 5.60 10.52 2.55
C LYS A 105 4.28 9.83 2.21
N SER A 106 4.28 8.52 2.04
CA SER A 106 3.06 7.74 1.81
C SER A 106 2.08 7.86 2.96
N ALA A 107 2.54 7.82 4.22
CA ALA A 107 1.67 8.00 5.39
C ALA A 107 0.92 9.34 5.33
N LYS A 108 1.65 10.43 5.04
CA LYS A 108 1.08 11.79 4.92
C LYS A 108 0.10 11.89 3.74
N SER A 109 0.48 11.38 2.57
CA SER A 109 -0.36 11.40 1.37
C SER A 109 -1.66 10.62 1.54
N TYR A 110 -1.60 9.42 2.11
CA TYR A 110 -2.80 8.61 2.34
C TYR A 110 -3.74 9.24 3.37
N LEU A 111 -3.22 9.89 4.41
CA LEU A 111 -4.07 10.63 5.34
C LEU A 111 -4.83 11.76 4.63
N LYS A 112 -4.14 12.52 3.76
CA LYS A 112 -4.79 13.57 2.96
C LYS A 112 -5.88 12.99 2.05
N LEU A 113 -5.60 11.88 1.36
CA LEU A 113 -6.58 11.18 0.53
C LEU A 113 -7.77 10.64 1.33
N SER A 114 -7.55 10.24 2.59
CA SER A 114 -8.64 9.82 3.49
C SER A 114 -9.60 10.96 3.79
N TYR A 115 -9.09 12.16 4.10
CA TYR A 115 -9.93 13.35 4.26
C TYR A 115 -10.68 13.72 2.98
N GLU A 116 -9.98 13.76 1.85
CA GLU A 116 -10.60 14.08 0.56
C GLU A 116 -11.72 13.10 0.19
N ALA A 117 -11.51 11.80 0.42
CA ALA A 117 -12.53 10.78 0.21
C ALA A 117 -13.72 10.97 1.17
N TYR A 118 -13.47 11.25 2.44
CA TYR A 118 -14.52 11.52 3.42
C TYR A 118 -15.40 12.71 3.01
N TYR A 119 -14.79 13.83 2.60
CA TYR A 119 -15.54 15.00 2.14
C TYR A 119 -16.32 14.78 0.84
N ARG A 120 -15.87 13.84 0.00
CA ARG A 120 -16.60 13.41 -1.20
C ARG A 120 -17.64 12.32 -0.91
N GLN A 121 -17.87 11.95 0.35
CA GLN A 121 -18.75 10.86 0.77
C GLN A 121 -18.35 9.49 0.20
N ASP A 122 -17.06 9.32 -0.14
CA ASP A 122 -16.47 8.04 -0.51
C ASP A 122 -16.02 7.31 0.77
N GLU A 123 -16.95 6.62 1.42
CA GLU A 123 -16.73 5.93 2.69
C GLU A 123 -15.65 4.84 2.60
N ILE A 124 -15.65 4.09 1.49
CA ILE A 124 -14.68 3.02 1.24
C ILE A 124 -13.30 3.63 1.06
N GLY A 125 -13.17 4.63 0.18
CA GLY A 125 -11.92 5.34 -0.04
C GLY A 125 -11.39 6.01 1.23
N ALA A 126 -12.27 6.58 2.06
CA ALA A 126 -11.88 7.20 3.32
C ALA A 126 -11.24 6.16 4.26
N LEU A 127 -11.88 5.01 4.45
CA LEU A 127 -11.38 3.93 5.30
C LEU A 127 -10.09 3.29 4.76
N VAL A 128 -10.07 2.96 3.47
CA VAL A 128 -8.91 2.32 2.84
C VAL A 128 -7.67 3.22 2.92
N ASN A 129 -7.83 4.51 2.68
CA ASN A 129 -6.73 5.46 2.77
C ASN A 129 -6.29 5.70 4.23
N ALA A 130 -7.23 5.69 5.20
CA ALA A 130 -6.88 5.73 6.62
C ALA A 130 -6.03 4.53 7.06
N VAL A 131 -6.42 3.31 6.64
CA VAL A 131 -5.63 2.09 6.89
C VAL A 131 -4.25 2.19 6.24
N ARG A 132 -4.18 2.62 4.98
CA ARG A 132 -2.91 2.80 4.24
C ARG A 132 -1.99 3.83 4.90
N ALA A 133 -2.55 4.89 5.46
CA ALA A 133 -1.79 5.92 6.16
C ALA A 133 -1.10 5.35 7.40
N LEU A 134 -1.85 4.67 8.27
CA LEU A 134 -1.30 4.10 9.50
C LEU A 134 -0.35 2.91 9.21
N ARG A 135 -0.67 2.08 8.21
CA ARG A 135 0.25 1.05 7.70
C ARG A 135 1.58 1.66 7.28
N SER A 136 1.56 2.72 6.47
CA SER A 136 2.78 3.37 5.99
C SER A 136 3.58 3.98 7.13
N LEU A 137 2.93 4.50 8.17
CA LEU A 137 3.60 5.00 9.38
C LEU A 137 4.32 3.86 10.12
N ILE A 138 3.67 2.71 10.33
CA ILE A 138 4.28 1.56 11.00
C ILE A 138 5.45 1.02 10.18
N GLN A 139 5.29 0.91 8.86
CA GLN A 139 6.36 0.51 7.95
C GLN A 139 7.54 1.50 8.02
N PHE A 140 7.28 2.80 8.09
CA PHE A 140 8.31 3.82 8.31
C PHE A 140 9.04 3.61 9.64
N LYS A 141 8.32 3.36 10.73
CA LYS A 141 8.93 3.05 12.03
C LYS A 141 9.76 1.77 11.99
N ALA A 142 9.30 0.73 11.32
CA ALA A 142 10.06 -0.49 11.09
C ALA A 142 11.38 -0.21 10.33
N CYS A 143 11.29 0.56 9.25
CA CYS A 143 12.43 0.98 8.44
C CYS A 143 13.46 1.78 9.27
N LYS A 144 13.01 2.78 10.03
CA LYS A 144 13.88 3.60 10.90
C LYS A 144 14.54 2.81 12.02
N ASN A 145 13.86 1.79 12.55
CA ASN A 145 14.42 0.88 13.56
C ASN A 145 15.26 -0.24 12.96
N LYS A 146 15.68 -0.12 11.68
CA LYS A 146 16.58 -1.05 10.98
C LYS A 146 16.11 -2.51 11.02
N LYS A 147 14.79 -2.73 10.96
CA LYS A 147 14.23 -4.07 10.71
C LYS A 147 14.74 -4.55 9.35
N GLU A 148 15.12 -5.82 9.27
CA GLU A 148 15.57 -6.43 8.01
C GLU A 148 14.47 -6.49 6.94
N ARG A 149 13.20 -6.39 7.37
CA ARG A 149 12.02 -6.51 6.52
C ARG A 149 10.97 -5.45 6.87
N ILE A 150 10.24 -5.02 5.85
CA ILE A 150 9.08 -4.14 5.98
C ILE A 150 7.84 -5.03 6.15
N PRO A 151 6.99 -4.80 7.18
CA PRO A 151 5.78 -5.59 7.38
C PRO A 151 4.78 -5.34 6.24
N ILE A 152 4.18 -6.41 5.72
CA ILE A 152 3.29 -6.41 4.55
C ILE A 152 1.85 -6.71 4.95
N SER A 153 1.65 -7.82 5.66
CA SER A 153 0.31 -8.31 6.03
C SER A 153 -0.25 -7.57 7.24
N ASP A 154 -1.57 -7.60 7.39
CA ASP A 154 -2.23 -7.02 8.56
C ASP A 154 -1.69 -7.63 9.89
N SER A 155 -1.39 -8.93 9.93
CA SER A 155 -0.79 -9.59 11.12
C SER A 155 0.66 -9.18 11.36
N GLU A 156 1.48 -9.05 10.32
CA GLU A 156 2.85 -8.54 10.45
C GLU A 156 2.88 -7.10 10.97
N LEU A 157 1.93 -6.26 10.51
CA LEU A 157 1.81 -4.89 10.98
C LEU A 157 1.46 -4.83 12.47
N GLU A 158 0.49 -5.63 12.93
CA GLU A 158 0.13 -5.72 14.34
C GLU A 158 1.30 -6.21 15.21
N ASN A 159 2.02 -7.24 14.74
CA ASN A 159 3.19 -7.76 15.44
C ASN A 159 4.29 -6.71 15.55
N VAL A 160 4.66 -6.08 14.43
CA VAL A 160 5.68 -5.03 14.42
C VAL A 160 5.26 -3.82 15.27
N CYS A 161 3.97 -3.47 15.26
CA CYS A 161 3.47 -2.38 16.09
C CYS A 161 3.71 -2.66 17.58
N LYS A 162 3.39 -3.87 18.04
CA LYS A 162 3.59 -4.31 19.43
C LYS A 162 5.07 -4.43 19.77
N GLU A 163 5.87 -5.03 18.89
CA GLU A 163 7.33 -5.18 19.07
C GLU A 163 8.05 -3.85 19.22
N LEU A 164 7.60 -2.82 18.49
CA LEU A 164 8.13 -1.46 18.59
C LEU A 164 7.49 -0.64 19.73
N ASN A 165 6.58 -1.24 20.51
CA ASN A 165 5.85 -0.60 21.61
C ASN A 165 5.18 0.73 21.21
N LEU A 166 4.56 0.76 20.02
CA LEU A 166 3.89 1.95 19.52
C LEU A 166 2.57 2.16 20.27
N ASN A 167 2.31 3.38 20.74
CA ASN A 167 1.13 3.70 21.54
C ASN A 167 -0.20 3.76 20.74
N TYR A 168 -0.17 3.46 19.45
CA TYR A 168 -1.31 3.51 18.54
C TYR A 168 -1.68 2.16 17.91
N CYS A 169 -1.20 1.04 18.47
CA CYS A 169 -1.56 -0.29 17.96
C CYS A 169 -3.06 -0.59 18.06
N ASP A 170 -3.74 -0.10 19.11
CA ASP A 170 -5.19 -0.26 19.22
C ASP A 170 -5.91 0.48 18.07
N SER A 171 -5.39 1.64 17.65
CA SER A 171 -5.96 2.37 16.51
C SER A 171 -5.76 1.63 15.19
N LEU A 172 -4.68 0.84 15.05
CA LEU A 172 -4.52 -0.06 13.92
C LEU A 172 -5.58 -1.16 13.97
N SER A 173 -5.70 -1.88 15.09
CA SER A 173 -6.67 -2.97 15.24
C SER A 173 -8.11 -2.50 15.02
N ASP A 174 -8.48 -1.30 15.50
CA ASP A 174 -9.78 -0.66 15.24
C ASP A 174 -10.03 -0.47 13.74
N LEU A 175 -9.06 0.10 13.00
CA LEU A 175 -9.19 0.32 11.55
C LEU A 175 -9.26 -0.99 10.76
N LEU A 176 -8.47 -1.99 11.16
CA LEU A 176 -8.52 -3.31 10.53
C LEU A 176 -9.86 -4.00 10.79
N HIS A 177 -10.44 -3.83 11.99
CA HIS A 177 -11.79 -4.30 12.30
C HIS A 177 -12.84 -3.61 11.42
N LEU A 178 -12.80 -2.27 11.31
CA LEU A 178 -13.71 -1.53 10.41
C LEU A 178 -13.60 -2.03 8.97
N LYS A 179 -12.37 -2.21 8.46
CA LYS A 179 -12.10 -2.73 7.10
C LYS A 179 -12.70 -4.13 6.92
N LYS A 180 -12.44 -5.04 7.86
CA LYS A 180 -12.93 -6.44 7.81
C LYS A 180 -14.45 -6.53 7.80
N HIS A 181 -15.11 -5.65 8.57
CA HIS A 181 -16.57 -5.63 8.69
C HIS A 181 -17.26 -4.64 7.75
N LYS A 182 -16.51 -3.98 6.86
CA LYS A 182 -17.01 -2.99 5.88
C LYS A 182 -17.81 -1.86 6.55
N LEU A 183 -17.35 -1.42 7.71
CA LEU A 183 -17.98 -0.35 8.47
C LEU A 183 -17.39 1.01 8.06
N PRO A 184 -18.21 2.07 7.96
CA PRO A 184 -17.73 3.38 7.57
C PRO A 184 -16.79 3.96 8.64
N ILE A 185 -15.80 4.73 8.19
CA ILE A 185 -14.94 5.51 9.08
C ILE A 185 -15.57 6.87 9.37
N THR A 186 -15.42 7.36 10.59
CA THR A 186 -15.89 8.70 10.99
C THR A 186 -14.80 9.75 10.83
N LEU A 187 -15.18 11.02 10.69
CA LEU A 187 -14.23 12.14 10.74
C LEU A 187 -13.42 12.15 12.04
N PHE A 188 -14.04 11.79 13.17
CA PHE A 188 -13.37 11.66 14.46
C PHE A 188 -12.22 10.63 14.39
N SER A 189 -12.47 9.46 13.80
CA SER A 189 -11.44 8.43 13.62
C SER A 189 -10.31 8.90 12.69
N ILE A 190 -10.62 9.60 11.59
CA ILE A 190 -9.60 10.17 10.69
C ILE A 190 -8.77 11.23 11.45
N ASN A 191 -9.43 12.07 12.25
CA ASN A 191 -8.80 13.07 13.11
C ASN A 191 -7.89 12.46 14.18
N LYS A 192 -8.22 11.29 14.72
CA LYS A 192 -7.35 10.52 15.61
C LYS A 192 -6.08 10.04 14.89
N ILE A 193 -6.21 9.56 13.65
CA ILE A 193 -5.06 9.17 12.81
C ILE A 193 -4.19 10.39 12.48
N TYR A 194 -4.80 11.54 12.20
CA TYR A 194 -4.07 12.78 12.02
C TYR A 194 -3.18 13.11 13.22
N ASP A 195 -3.74 13.05 14.43
CA ASP A 195 -2.97 13.35 15.65
C ASP A 195 -1.78 12.40 15.82
N ILE A 196 -1.99 11.11 15.56
CA ILE A 196 -0.94 10.07 15.57
C ILE A 196 0.15 10.38 14.53
N ILE A 197 -0.21 10.62 13.28
CA ILE A 197 0.77 10.87 12.21
C ILE A 197 1.51 12.19 12.48
N ASN A 198 0.81 13.22 12.93
CA ASN A 198 1.41 14.51 13.25
C ASN A 198 2.41 14.42 14.40
N SER A 199 2.13 13.66 15.46
CA SER A 199 3.07 13.49 16.58
C SER A 199 4.34 12.73 16.18
N GLU A 200 4.25 11.81 15.21
CA GLU A 200 5.36 10.94 14.84
C GLU A 200 6.27 11.50 13.73
N ILE A 201 5.70 12.22 12.76
CA ILE A 201 6.42 12.66 11.55
C ILE A 201 6.09 14.09 11.09
N GLY A 202 5.22 14.82 11.80
CA GLY A 202 4.78 16.18 11.48
C GLY A 202 3.93 16.27 10.20
N LEU A 203 2.92 17.14 10.19
CA LEU A 203 2.06 17.40 9.05
C LEU A 203 2.08 18.87 8.64
N GLU A 204 2.06 19.12 7.33
CA GLU A 204 2.09 20.46 6.72
C GLU A 204 0.69 20.94 6.31
N PHE A 205 -0.35 20.16 6.59
CA PHE A 205 -1.74 20.50 6.29
C PHE A 205 -2.56 20.42 7.59
N PRO A 206 -3.64 21.23 7.72
CA PRO A 206 -4.42 21.27 8.94
C PRO A 206 -5.29 20.03 9.10
N LYS A 207 -5.70 19.78 10.34
CA LYS A 207 -6.66 18.74 10.69
C LYS A 207 -8.02 19.03 10.06
N GLY A 208 -8.71 17.99 9.62
CA GLY A 208 -10.04 18.12 9.01
C GLY A 208 -11.07 18.73 9.96
N GLY A 209 -11.88 19.64 9.42
CA GLY A 209 -12.90 20.40 10.17
C GLY A 209 -12.41 21.74 10.72
N MET A 210 -11.20 22.19 10.39
CA MET A 210 -10.66 23.52 10.78
C MET A 210 -10.81 24.59 9.68
N HIS A 211 -11.62 24.33 8.66
CA HIS A 211 -12.03 25.30 7.64
C HIS A 211 -13.56 25.37 7.62
N GLU A 212 -14.13 25.93 8.69
CA GLU A 212 -15.45 26.56 8.67
C GLU A 212 -15.26 28.08 8.72
#